data_AF-A0A7C9TZ31-F1
#
_entry.id   AF-A0A7C9TZ31-F1
#
_cell.length_a   1.000
_cell.length_b   1.000
_cell.length_c   1.000
_cell.angle_alpha   90.00
_cell.angle_beta   90.00
_cell.angle_gamma   90.00
#
_symmetry.space_group_name_H-M   'P 1'
#
loop_
_entity.id
_entity.type
_entity.pdbx_description
1 polymer ?
#
loop_
_entity_poly.entity_id
_entity_poly.type
_entity_poly.pdbx_seq_one_letter_code
_entity_poly.pdbx_strand_id
1 'polypeptide(L)'
;MIAIHQLAIAPETLWLRMLGKGKVQKEAITELRAIPEDNQFRVQALELVYNLLSTLDARKDLENEDNELLMELSPLYTKKLETATQQGQRLMLESMLQVKFALGDSPAEPEGVGELNQIIDALMQLPALESAQLIMQLSREEILERFK
;
A
#
# COMPACT_ATOMS: atom_id res chain seq x y z
N MET A 1 -32.00 -13.08 -12.95
CA MET A 1 -30.86 -12.87 -13.86
C MET A 1 -30.58 -11.37 -13.87
N ILE A 2 -29.47 -10.91 -13.30
CA ILE A 2 -29.15 -9.47 -13.23
C ILE A 2 -28.37 -9.11 -14.50
N ALA A 3 -28.89 -8.18 -15.30
CA ALA A 3 -28.24 -7.71 -16.52
C ALA A 3 -27.10 -6.74 -16.16
N ILE A 4 -25.87 -7.26 -16.06
CA ILE A 4 -24.67 -6.49 -15.69
C ILE A 4 -24.45 -5.29 -16.63
N HIS A 5 -24.83 -5.40 -17.91
CA HIS A 5 -24.70 -4.35 -18.91
C HIS A 5 -25.72 -3.20 -18.79
N GLN A 6 -26.70 -3.30 -17.87
CA GLN A 6 -27.69 -2.24 -17.61
C GLN A 6 -27.49 -1.54 -16.27
N LEU A 7 -26.39 -1.83 -15.57
CA LEU A 7 -26.12 -1.20 -14.29
C LEU A 7 -25.75 0.28 -14.48
N ALA A 8 -26.40 1.15 -13.71
CA ALA A 8 -26.06 2.56 -13.65
C ALA A 8 -24.58 2.75 -13.32
N ILE A 9 -23.92 3.75 -13.92
CA ILE A 9 -22.54 4.11 -13.61
C ILE A 9 -22.53 4.78 -12.23
N ALA A 10 -22.30 3.96 -11.21
CA ALA A 10 -22.27 4.38 -9.81
C ALA A 10 -21.23 3.56 -9.03
N PRO A 11 -20.67 4.07 -7.91
CA PRO A 11 -19.71 3.34 -7.08
C PRO A 11 -20.24 1.98 -6.61
N GLU A 12 -21.53 1.89 -6.28
CA GLU A 12 -22.20 0.70 -5.75
C GLU A 12 -22.30 -0.43 -6.79
N THR A 13 -22.25 -0.09 -8.09
CA THR A 13 -22.33 -1.07 -9.19
C THR A 13 -20.98 -1.40 -9.80
N LEU A 14 -19.92 -0.66 -9.43
CA LEU A 14 -18.58 -0.81 -9.98
C LEU A 14 -18.08 -2.25 -9.84
N TRP A 15 -18.37 -2.91 -8.71
CA TRP A 15 -18.07 -4.32 -8.47
C TRP A 15 -18.66 -5.26 -9.51
N LEU A 16 -19.95 -5.11 -9.75
CA LEU A 16 -20.68 -5.96 -10.68
C LEU A 16 -20.20 -5.72 -12.12
N ARG A 17 -19.81 -4.48 -12.44
CA ARG A 17 -19.27 -4.11 -13.76
C ARG A 17 -17.84 -4.61 -13.98
N MET A 18 -16.99 -4.66 -12.95
CA MET A 18 -15.65 -5.26 -13.04
C MET A 18 -15.68 -6.79 -13.23
N LEU A 19 -16.74 -7.46 -12.77
CA LEU A 19 -16.98 -8.89 -13.04
C LEU A 19 -17.60 -9.14 -14.43
N GLY A 20 -17.97 -8.09 -15.16
CA GLY A 20 -18.42 -8.17 -16.54
C GLY A 20 -17.28 -8.49 -17.51
N LYS A 21 -17.57 -8.47 -18.81
CA LYS A 21 -16.58 -8.62 -19.89
C LYS A 21 -16.61 -7.42 -20.83
N GLY A 22 -15.53 -7.22 -21.57
CA GLY A 22 -15.38 -6.24 -22.63
C GLY A 22 -15.47 -4.80 -22.14
N LYS A 23 -16.27 -3.98 -22.83
CA LYS A 23 -16.35 -2.54 -22.61
C LYS A 23 -16.75 -2.16 -21.17
N VAL A 24 -17.70 -2.88 -20.59
CA VAL A 24 -18.21 -2.61 -19.23
C VAL A 24 -17.11 -2.81 -18.17
N GLN A 25 -16.26 -3.82 -18.36
CA GLN A 25 -15.14 -4.08 -17.48
C GLN A 25 -14.05 -3.01 -17.62
N LYS A 26 -13.68 -2.63 -18.85
CA LYS A 26 -12.66 -1.58 -19.11
C LYS A 26 -13.07 -0.21 -18.54
N GLU A 27 -14.34 0.14 -18.64
CA GLU A 27 -14.89 1.36 -18.03
C GLU A 27 -14.82 1.30 -16.50
N ALA A 28 -15.18 0.17 -15.89
CA ALA A 28 -15.10 0.00 -14.44
C ALA A 28 -13.66 0.02 -13.90
N ILE A 29 -12.69 -0.52 -14.65
CA ILE A 29 -11.25 -0.42 -14.31
C ILE A 29 -10.79 1.04 -14.38
N THR A 30 -11.22 1.78 -15.40
CA THR A 30 -10.88 3.21 -15.55
C THR A 30 -11.44 4.03 -14.40
N GLU A 31 -12.69 3.77 -14.01
CA GLU A 31 -13.31 4.38 -12.84
C GLU A 31 -12.55 4.04 -11.56
N LEU A 32 -12.20 2.76 -11.34
CA LEU A 32 -11.43 2.34 -10.17
C LEU A 32 -10.08 3.07 -10.06
N ARG A 33 -9.39 3.29 -11.19
CA ARG A 33 -8.13 4.04 -11.26
C ARG A 33 -8.29 5.52 -10.89
N ALA A 34 -9.46 6.10 -11.15
CA ALA A 34 -9.75 7.51 -10.88
C ALA A 34 -10.11 7.79 -9.42
N ILE A 35 -10.47 6.76 -8.64
CA ILE A 35 -10.80 6.91 -7.21
C ILE A 35 -9.51 7.22 -6.43
N PRO A 36 -9.50 8.16 -5.46
CA PRO A 36 -8.32 8.43 -4.61
C PRO A 36 -7.78 7.19 -3.87
N GLU A 37 -6.46 7.14 -3.64
CA GLU A 37 -5.77 5.99 -3.01
C GLU A 37 -6.15 5.75 -1.55
N ASP A 38 -6.53 6.81 -0.84
CA ASP A 38 -6.98 6.82 0.56
C ASP A 38 -8.46 6.44 0.72
N ASN A 39 -9.21 6.31 -0.38
CA ASN A 39 -10.61 6.00 -0.34
C ASN A 39 -10.84 4.53 0.10
N GLN A 40 -11.60 4.34 1.19
CA GLN A 40 -11.91 3.00 1.73
C GLN A 40 -12.55 2.07 0.69
N PHE A 41 -13.37 2.62 -0.22
CA PHE A 41 -13.97 1.84 -1.30
C PHE A 41 -12.89 1.31 -2.26
N ARG A 42 -11.89 2.12 -2.64
CA ARG A 42 -10.76 1.67 -3.47
C ARG A 42 -9.88 0.65 -2.74
N VAL A 43 -9.75 0.75 -1.42
CA VAL A 43 -8.99 -0.23 -0.63
C VAL A 43 -9.65 -1.61 -0.67
N GLN A 44 -10.94 -1.67 -0.32
CA GLN A 44 -11.76 -2.88 -0.44
C GLN A 44 -11.76 -3.37 -1.89
N ALA A 45 -11.69 -2.43 -2.83
CA ALA A 45 -11.71 -2.76 -4.22
C ALA A 45 -10.54 -3.60 -4.69
N LEU A 46 -9.36 -3.15 -4.31
CA LEU A 46 -8.13 -3.76 -4.72
C LEU A 46 -7.94 -5.15 -4.09
N GLU A 47 -8.61 -5.46 -2.97
CA GLU A 47 -8.62 -6.80 -2.38
C GLU A 47 -9.41 -7.80 -3.23
N LEU A 48 -10.56 -7.36 -3.76
CA LEU A 48 -11.35 -8.20 -4.66
C LEU A 48 -10.65 -8.38 -6.01
N VAL A 49 -9.99 -7.34 -6.52
CA VAL A 49 -9.11 -7.42 -7.71
C VAL A 49 -7.98 -8.43 -7.47
N TYR A 50 -7.36 -8.43 -6.30
CA TYR A 50 -6.33 -9.41 -5.97
C TYR A 50 -6.85 -10.85 -6.03
N ASN A 51 -7.98 -11.14 -5.39
CA ASN A 51 -8.58 -12.47 -5.41
C ASN A 51 -8.89 -12.93 -6.84
N LEU A 52 -9.35 -12.01 -7.70
CA LEU A 52 -9.56 -12.28 -9.12
C LEU A 52 -8.23 -12.58 -9.83
N LEU A 53 -7.22 -11.73 -9.68
CA LEU A 53 -5.90 -11.91 -10.29
C LEU A 53 -5.26 -13.23 -9.87
N SER A 54 -5.27 -13.57 -8.58
CA SER A 54 -4.76 -14.86 -8.09
C SER A 54 -5.51 -16.06 -8.66
N THR A 55 -6.83 -15.91 -8.87
CA THR A 55 -7.64 -16.96 -9.48
C THR A 55 -7.34 -17.11 -10.97
N LEU A 56 -7.06 -16.01 -11.68
CA LEU A 56 -6.69 -16.02 -13.09
C LEU A 56 -5.27 -16.55 -13.29
N ASP A 57 -4.31 -16.10 -12.51
CA ASP A 57 -2.90 -16.54 -12.57
C ASP A 57 -2.75 -18.06 -12.30
N ALA A 58 -3.62 -18.62 -11.46
CA ALA A 58 -3.65 -20.06 -11.20
C ALA A 58 -4.23 -20.90 -12.36
N ARG A 59 -4.89 -20.29 -13.35
CA ARG A 59 -5.47 -21.00 -14.51
C ARG A 59 -4.45 -21.15 -15.62
N LYS A 60 -4.43 -22.31 -16.26
CA LYS A 60 -3.50 -22.63 -17.37
C LYS A 60 -4.04 -22.28 -18.75
N ASP A 61 -5.33 -21.96 -18.83
CA ASP A 61 -6.12 -21.77 -20.05
C ASP A 61 -6.73 -20.36 -20.11
N LEU A 62 -5.91 -19.34 -19.86
CA LEU A 62 -6.35 -17.95 -19.90
C LEU A 62 -6.83 -17.57 -21.31
N GLU A 63 -8.07 -17.05 -21.39
CA GLU A 63 -8.55 -16.39 -22.60
C GLU A 63 -7.74 -15.10 -22.83
N ASN A 64 -7.64 -14.64 -24.09
CA ASN A 64 -6.91 -13.40 -24.42
C ASN A 64 -7.40 -12.20 -23.60
N GLU A 65 -8.70 -12.15 -23.30
CA GLU A 65 -9.33 -11.10 -22.49
C GLU A 65 -8.90 -11.16 -21.01
N ASP A 66 -8.76 -12.36 -20.43
CA ASP A 66 -8.26 -12.53 -19.06
C ASP A 66 -6.78 -12.12 -18.95
N ASN A 67 -6.00 -12.34 -20.01
CA ASN A 67 -4.60 -11.92 -20.09
C ASN A 67 -4.47 -10.38 -20.18
N GLU A 68 -5.31 -9.71 -20.99
CA GLU A 68 -5.41 -8.25 -21.02
C GLU A 68 -5.77 -7.69 -19.64
N LEU A 69 -6.77 -8.28 -18.98
CA LEU A 69 -7.21 -7.88 -17.65
C LEU A 69 -6.09 -7.99 -16.60
N LEU A 70 -5.33 -9.08 -16.64
CA LEU A 70 -4.18 -9.31 -15.76
C LEU A 70 -3.11 -8.23 -15.98
N MET A 71 -2.77 -7.91 -17.23
CA MET A 71 -1.82 -6.84 -17.55
C MET A 71 -2.31 -5.46 -17.08
N GLU A 72 -3.60 -5.16 -17.22
CA GLU A 72 -4.17 -3.87 -16.81
C GLU A 72 -4.24 -3.70 -15.28
N LEU A 73 -4.54 -4.76 -14.54
CA LEU A 73 -4.79 -4.67 -13.10
C LEU A 73 -3.55 -4.95 -12.24
N SER A 74 -2.56 -5.69 -12.75
CA SER A 74 -1.34 -6.01 -12.02
C SER A 74 -0.62 -4.77 -11.46
N PRO A 75 -0.42 -3.68 -12.22
CA PRO A 75 0.27 -2.49 -11.70
C PRO A 75 -0.46 -1.82 -10.53
N LEU A 76 -1.80 -1.82 -10.53
CA LEU A 76 -2.58 -1.24 -9.43
C LEU A 76 -2.40 -2.04 -8.14
N TYR A 77 -2.35 -3.36 -8.26
CA TYR A 77 -2.14 -4.24 -7.12
C TYR A 77 -0.70 -4.15 -6.60
N THR A 78 0.30 -4.19 -7.48
CA THR A 78 1.72 -4.05 -7.10
C THR A 78 1.94 -2.74 -6.35
N LYS A 79 1.40 -1.63 -6.84
CA LYS A 79 1.49 -0.33 -6.17
C LYS A 79 0.89 -0.36 -4.74
N LYS A 80 -0.25 -1.03 -4.55
CA LYS A 80 -0.86 -1.18 -3.21
C LYS A 80 0.04 -1.98 -2.27
N LEU A 81 0.63 -3.08 -2.75
CA LEU A 81 1.56 -3.88 -1.97
C LEU A 81 2.81 -3.08 -1.59
N GLU A 82 3.43 -2.39 -2.54
CA GLU A 82 4.61 -1.55 -2.28
C GLU A 82 4.30 -0.48 -1.22
N THR A 83 3.14 0.18 -1.33
CA THR A 83 2.69 1.17 -0.35
C THR A 83 2.50 0.54 1.03
N ALA A 84 1.85 -0.62 1.10
CA ALA A 84 1.64 -1.33 2.37
C ALA A 84 2.97 -1.79 3.00
N THR A 85 3.92 -2.27 2.18
CA THR A 85 5.26 -2.64 2.64
C THR A 85 6.02 -1.43 3.19
N GLN A 86 6.00 -0.30 2.47
CA GLN A 86 6.63 0.94 2.91
C GLN A 86 6.00 1.46 4.22
N GLN A 87 4.67 1.45 4.33
CA GLN A 87 3.97 1.83 5.56
C GLN A 87 4.33 0.90 6.73
N GLY A 88 4.40 -0.41 6.50
CA GLY A 88 4.82 -1.38 7.51
C GLY A 88 6.26 -1.14 7.97
N GLN A 89 7.18 -0.87 7.04
CA GLN A 89 8.58 -0.54 7.36
C GLN A 89 8.66 0.76 8.17
N ARG A 90 7.93 1.80 7.77
CA ARG A 90 7.83 3.06 8.50
C ARG A 90 7.35 2.85 9.94
N LEU A 91 6.23 2.15 10.12
CA LEU A 91 5.67 1.86 11.46
C LEU A 91 6.65 1.07 12.34
N MET A 92 7.38 0.11 11.76
CA MET A 92 8.41 -0.64 12.46
C MET A 92 9.54 0.28 12.95
N LEU A 93 10.06 1.16 12.08
CA LEU A 93 11.13 2.11 12.42
C LEU A 93 10.66 3.12 13.47
N GLU A 94 9.47 3.68 13.32
CA GLU A 94 8.82 4.57 14.30
C GLU A 94 8.74 3.90 15.67
N SER A 95 8.25 2.65 15.70
CA SER A 95 8.13 1.88 16.94
C SER A 95 9.50 1.60 17.57
N MET A 96 10.51 1.25 16.78
CA MET A 96 11.86 0.99 17.28
C MET A 96 12.51 2.26 17.86
N LEU A 97 12.41 3.38 17.15
CA LEU A 97 12.90 4.68 17.62
C LEU A 97 12.20 5.11 18.91
N GLN A 98 10.87 4.94 18.97
CA GLN A 98 10.09 5.26 20.16
C GLN A 98 10.48 4.36 21.33
N VAL A 99 10.53 3.03 21.15
CA VAL A 99 10.91 2.11 22.23
C VAL A 99 12.33 2.39 22.72
N LYS A 100 13.26 2.67 21.82
CA LYS A 100 14.66 2.85 22.20
C LYS A 100 14.95 4.20 22.84
N PHE A 101 14.36 5.27 22.30
CA PHE A 101 14.73 6.63 22.69
C PHE A 101 13.64 7.36 23.50
N ALA A 102 12.36 6.97 23.40
CA ALA A 102 11.31 7.59 24.21
C ALA A 102 11.25 7.06 25.66
N LEU A 103 11.91 5.94 25.97
CA LEU A 103 12.09 5.45 27.35
C LEU A 103 13.31 6.05 28.06
N GLY A 104 14.16 6.81 27.35
CA GLY A 104 15.47 7.25 27.83
C GLY A 104 15.54 8.68 28.39
N ASP A 105 14.66 9.59 27.98
CA ASP A 105 14.75 10.99 28.38
C ASP A 105 13.56 11.41 29.23
N SER A 106 13.89 11.77 30.46
CA SER A 106 13.23 12.63 31.45
C SER A 106 11.75 13.03 31.22
N PRO A 107 10.90 13.07 32.28
CA PRO A 107 9.48 13.46 32.21
C PRO A 107 9.23 14.94 31.85
N ALA A 108 10.18 15.64 31.24
CA ALA A 108 10.04 16.97 30.70
C ALA A 108 10.24 16.92 29.17
N GLU A 109 9.14 17.19 28.47
CA GLU A 109 9.06 17.61 27.06
C GLU A 109 8.84 16.52 25.99
N PRO A 110 7.65 16.51 25.31
CA PRO A 110 7.37 15.70 24.13
C PRO A 110 8.15 16.13 22.85
N GLU A 111 9.10 17.06 22.96
CA GLU A 111 9.73 17.74 21.81
C GLU A 111 10.72 16.86 21.03
N GLY A 112 11.22 15.76 21.63
CA GLY A 112 12.24 14.91 21.02
C GLY A 112 11.75 13.92 19.94
N VAL A 113 10.44 13.63 19.89
CA VAL A 113 9.85 12.66 18.94
C VAL A 113 9.77 13.25 17.52
N GLY A 114 9.58 14.56 17.41
CA GLY A 114 9.49 15.24 16.11
C GLY A 114 10.79 15.17 15.32
N GLU A 115 11.95 15.20 15.98
CA GLU A 115 13.26 15.12 15.32
C GLU A 115 13.54 13.72 14.76
N LEU A 116 13.13 12.69 15.48
CA LEU A 116 13.26 11.29 15.04
C LEU A 116 12.33 11.01 13.85
N ASN A 117 11.20 11.70 13.74
CA ASN A 117 10.31 11.55 12.58
C ASN A 117 10.93 12.06 11.27
N GLN A 118 11.85 13.03 11.33
CA GLN A 118 12.47 13.62 10.14
C GLN A 118 13.47 12.68 9.47
N ILE A 119 14.06 11.75 10.23
CA ILE A 119 15.08 10.84 9.73
C ILE A 119 14.52 9.50 9.23
N ILE A 120 13.22 9.23 9.44
CA ILE A 120 12.60 7.95 9.07
C ILE A 120 12.72 7.72 7.56
N ASP A 121 12.47 8.73 6.74
CA ASP A 121 12.56 8.60 5.29
C ASP A 121 13.97 8.22 4.82
N ALA A 122 15.00 8.75 5.49
CA ALA A 122 16.39 8.38 5.21
C ALA A 122 16.70 6.94 5.68
N LEU A 123 16.19 6.54 6.85
CA LEU A 123 16.33 5.16 7.36
C LEU A 123 15.60 4.13 6.48
N MET A 124 14.51 4.50 5.82
CA MET A 124 13.82 3.61 4.87
C MET A 124 14.59 3.36 3.57
N GLN A 125 15.53 4.24 3.20
CA GLN A 125 16.39 4.02 2.02
C GLN A 125 17.45 2.94 2.25
N LEU A 126 17.69 2.56 3.50
CA LEU A 126 18.64 1.53 3.87
C LEU A 126 17.97 0.15 3.95
N PRO A 127 18.73 -0.95 3.78
CA PRO A 127 18.24 -2.29 4.06
C PRO A 127 17.68 -2.39 5.48
N ALA A 128 16.54 -3.06 5.65
CA ALA A 128 15.83 -3.12 6.95
C ALA A 128 16.71 -3.58 8.13
N LEU A 129 17.63 -4.52 7.89
CA LEU A 129 18.59 -4.98 8.89
C LEU A 129 19.58 -3.89 9.30
N GLU A 130 20.08 -3.11 8.33
CA GLU A 130 21.02 -2.03 8.58
C GLU A 130 20.35 -0.91 9.39
N SER A 131 19.14 -0.50 9.02
CA SER A 131 18.38 0.50 9.78
C SER A 131 18.13 0.05 11.23
N ALA A 132 17.72 -1.21 11.42
CA ALA A 132 17.50 -1.76 12.76
C ALA A 132 18.79 -1.83 13.59
N GLN A 133 19.92 -2.22 12.98
CA GLN A 133 21.22 -2.26 13.64
C GLN A 133 21.68 -0.86 14.06
N LEU A 134 21.59 0.12 13.16
CA LEU A 134 21.93 1.51 13.46
C LEU A 134 21.09 2.04 14.62
N ILE A 135 19.77 1.83 14.58
CA ILE A 135 18.87 2.18 15.67
C ILE A 135 19.37 1.56 16.97
N MET A 136 19.64 0.25 17.00
CA MET A 136 20.06 -0.44 18.21
C MET A 136 21.44 -0.03 18.75
N GLN A 137 22.38 0.35 17.88
CA GLN A 137 23.78 0.57 18.27
C GLN A 137 24.09 2.02 18.64
N LEU A 138 23.50 2.99 17.95
CA LEU A 138 23.84 4.41 18.09
C LEU A 138 23.00 5.12 19.16
N SER A 139 23.50 6.22 19.72
CA SER A 139 22.69 7.12 20.55
C SER A 139 21.68 7.92 19.72
N ARG A 140 20.78 8.64 20.40
CA ARG A 140 19.80 9.52 19.76
C ARG A 140 20.51 10.61 18.94
N GLU A 141 21.53 11.23 19.54
CA GLU A 141 22.34 12.31 18.96
C GLU A 141 23.12 11.81 17.75
N GLU A 142 23.80 10.66 17.87
CA GLU A 142 24.58 10.07 16.79
C GLU A 142 23.72 9.72 15.56
N ILE A 143 22.51 9.21 15.79
CA ILE A 143 21.55 8.93 14.72
C ILE A 143 21.05 10.22 14.07
N LEU A 144 20.72 11.23 14.87
CA LEU A 144 20.25 12.51 14.33
C LEU A 144 21.35 13.21 13.55
N GLU A 145 22.59 13.23 14.02
CA GLU A 145 23.74 13.81 13.31
C GLU A 145 24.01 13.11 11.97
N ARG A 146 23.75 11.79 11.90
CA ARG A 146 23.99 11.01 10.69
C ARG A 146 22.90 11.19 9.61
N PHE A 147 21.67 11.50 10.00
CA PHE A 147 20.51 11.44 9.09
C PHE A 147 19.67 12.73 8.99
N LYS A 148 19.88 13.75 9.86
CA LYS A 148 19.40 15.12 9.62
C LYS A 148 20.29 15.83 8.61
#